data_AF-A0A962IKE0-F1
#
_entry.id   AF-A0A962IKE0-F1
#
_cell.length_a   1.000
_cell.length_b   1.000
_cell.length_c   1.000
_cell.angle_alpha   90.00
_cell.angle_beta   90.00
_cell.angle_gamma   90.00
#
_symmetry.space_group_name_H-M   'P 1'
#
loop_
_entity.id
_entity.type
_entity.pdbx_description
1 polymer ?
#
loop_
_entity_poly.entity_id
_entity_poly.type
_entity_poly.pdbx_seq_one_letter_code
_entity_poly.pdbx_strand_id
1 'polypeptide(L)'
;EIRRGDAPPDPGPGPDNPTPVVPPNAYGVGKVAYDNAVSVGDKAGAAVLADIWSSGASKFAATSSGNLIADVTAINQEIAANSRARLADSARWSTWATSVKTALAATWDRGNNTRDAYAATMREVAEALRLAAR
;
A
#
# COMPACT_ATOMS: atom_id res chain seq x y z
N GLU A 1 -43.47 23.63 -47.93
CA GLU A 1 -43.01 22.33 -47.42
C GLU A 1 -41.53 22.43 -47.09
N ILE A 2 -41.14 22.43 -45.81
CA ILE A 2 -39.78 22.10 -45.34
C ILE A 2 -39.97 21.45 -43.97
N ARG A 3 -39.97 20.11 -43.92
CA ARG A 3 -39.88 19.35 -42.66
C ARG A 3 -38.44 19.53 -42.14
N ARG A 4 -38.27 20.35 -41.11
CA ARG A 4 -37.00 20.39 -40.36
C ARG A 4 -36.87 19.07 -39.59
N GLY A 5 -35.82 18.34 -39.93
CA GLY A 5 -35.46 17.07 -39.33
C GLY A 5 -35.28 17.18 -37.82
N ASP A 6 -35.76 16.15 -37.16
CA ASP A 6 -35.58 15.81 -35.76
C ASP A 6 -34.08 15.92 -35.37
N ALA A 7 -33.79 16.64 -34.29
CA ALA A 7 -32.45 16.64 -33.71
C ALA A 7 -32.15 15.24 -33.14
N PRO A 8 -30.92 14.69 -33.30
CA PRO A 8 -30.61 13.40 -32.73
C PRO A 8 -30.80 13.45 -31.20
N PRO A 9 -31.33 12.37 -30.58
CA PRO A 9 -31.48 12.32 -29.12
C PRO A 9 -30.10 12.43 -28.46
N ASP A 10 -30.07 13.19 -27.37
CA ASP A 10 -28.90 13.41 -26.52
C ASP A 10 -28.25 12.05 -26.17
N PRO A 11 -26.94 11.84 -26.42
CA PRO A 11 -26.27 10.63 -25.99
C PRO A 11 -26.25 10.65 -24.46
N GLY A 12 -27.06 9.78 -23.87
CA GLY A 12 -27.18 9.64 -22.41
C GLY A 12 -25.82 9.48 -21.72
N PRO A 13 -25.76 9.72 -20.40
CA PRO A 13 -24.52 9.72 -19.64
C PRO A 13 -23.72 8.44 -19.94
N GLY A 14 -22.52 8.64 -20.49
CA GLY A 14 -21.60 7.55 -20.79
C GLY A 14 -21.29 6.73 -19.53
N PRO A 15 -20.83 5.48 -19.68
CA PRO A 15 -20.50 4.63 -18.55
C PRO A 15 -19.54 5.37 -17.61
N ASP A 16 -19.89 5.43 -16.32
CA ASP A 16 -18.99 5.81 -15.23
C ASP A 16 -17.70 5.00 -15.40
N ASN A 17 -16.69 5.60 -16.03
CA ASN A 17 -15.39 5.00 -16.15
C ASN A 17 -14.88 4.91 -14.70
N PRO A 18 -14.63 3.70 -14.16
CA PRO A 18 -14.28 3.57 -12.75
C PRO A 18 -13.07 4.44 -12.47
N THR A 19 -13.20 5.35 -11.50
CA THR A 19 -12.11 6.24 -11.11
C THR A 19 -10.85 5.41 -10.86
N PRO A 20 -9.69 5.76 -11.43
CA PRO A 20 -8.46 5.02 -11.19
C PRO A 20 -8.22 4.87 -9.70
N VAL A 21 -8.00 3.63 -9.24
CA VAL A 21 -7.66 3.37 -7.84
C VAL A 21 -6.24 3.89 -7.60
N VAL A 22 -6.14 5.05 -6.95
CA VAL A 22 -4.84 5.66 -6.63
C VAL A 22 -4.44 5.24 -5.20
N PRO A 23 -3.32 4.50 -5.02
CA PRO A 23 -2.82 4.20 -3.69
C PRO A 23 -2.26 5.45 -3.01
N PRO A 24 -2.36 5.57 -1.67
CA PRO A 24 -1.69 6.62 -0.93
C PRO A 24 -0.18 6.53 -1.15
N ASN A 25 0.47 7.66 -1.40
CA ASN A 25 1.86 7.68 -1.88
C ASN A 25 2.61 9.00 -1.58
N ALA A 26 2.23 9.71 -0.53
CA ALA A 26 2.96 10.87 -0.01
C ALA A 26 4.46 10.59 0.20
N TYR A 27 4.83 9.37 0.57
CA TYR A 27 6.24 8.99 0.77
C TYR A 27 6.85 8.16 -0.38
N GLY A 28 6.09 7.87 -1.44
CA GLY A 28 6.59 7.08 -2.57
C GLY A 28 6.64 5.57 -2.31
N VAL A 29 6.17 5.09 -1.15
CA VAL A 29 6.22 3.67 -0.78
C VAL A 29 4.94 2.94 -1.17
N GLY A 30 3.78 3.56 -0.98
CA GLY A 30 2.50 2.91 -1.26
C GLY A 30 2.28 2.54 -2.73
N LYS A 31 2.77 3.34 -3.69
CA LYS A 31 2.70 2.97 -5.11
C LYS A 31 3.56 1.74 -5.42
N VAL A 32 4.79 1.70 -4.90
CA VAL A 32 5.69 0.53 -5.06
C VAL A 32 5.04 -0.71 -4.44
N ALA A 33 4.46 -0.57 -3.24
CA ALA A 33 3.75 -1.65 -2.57
C ALA A 33 2.55 -2.16 -3.39
N TYR A 34 1.76 -1.25 -3.97
CA TYR A 34 0.59 -1.58 -4.79
C TYR A 34 1.00 -2.30 -6.09
N ASP A 35 1.87 -1.69 -6.91
CA ASP A 35 2.25 -2.25 -8.22
C ASP A 35 2.83 -3.66 -8.07
N ASN A 36 3.67 -3.87 -7.05
CA ASN A 36 4.24 -5.19 -6.78
C ASN A 36 3.19 -6.17 -6.24
N ALA A 37 2.26 -5.73 -5.37
CA ALA A 37 1.24 -6.60 -4.81
C ALA A 37 0.24 -7.08 -5.88
N VAL A 38 -0.17 -6.19 -6.79
CA VAL A 38 -1.01 -6.56 -7.94
C VAL A 38 -0.31 -7.60 -8.82
N SER A 39 1.01 -7.47 -9.01
CA SER A 39 1.81 -8.43 -9.78
C SER A 39 1.89 -9.81 -9.11
N VAL A 40 1.79 -9.89 -7.78
CA VAL A 40 1.68 -11.16 -7.05
C VAL A 40 0.33 -11.85 -7.32
N GLY A 41 -0.76 -11.07 -7.43
CA GLY A 41 -2.10 -11.57 -7.75
C GLY A 41 -2.78 -12.39 -6.64
N ASP A 42 -2.25 -12.38 -5.43
CA ASP A 42 -2.80 -13.08 -4.26
C ASP A 42 -3.58 -12.11 -3.36
N LYS A 43 -4.88 -11.95 -3.62
CA LYS A 43 -5.73 -11.02 -2.86
C LYS A 43 -5.84 -11.38 -1.37
N ALA A 44 -5.85 -12.66 -1.03
CA ALA A 44 -5.93 -13.12 0.36
C ALA A 44 -4.63 -12.80 1.11
N GLY A 45 -3.48 -13.07 0.50
CA GLY A 45 -2.18 -12.67 1.05
C GLY A 45 -2.04 -11.16 1.19
N ALA A 46 -2.54 -10.39 0.22
CA ALA A 46 -2.57 -8.93 0.28
C ALA A 46 -3.37 -8.43 1.48
N ALA A 47 -4.54 -9.02 1.75
CA ALA A 47 -5.37 -8.68 2.91
C ALA A 47 -4.68 -9.01 4.24
N VAL A 48 -3.99 -10.16 4.33
CA VAL A 48 -3.20 -10.55 5.50
C VAL A 48 -2.06 -9.56 5.74
N LEU A 49 -1.31 -9.21 4.69
CA LEU A 49 -0.23 -8.23 4.80
C LEU A 49 -0.78 -6.84 5.18
N ALA A 50 -1.91 -6.42 4.62
CA ALA A 50 -2.54 -5.15 4.98
C ALA A 50 -2.82 -5.05 6.49
N ASP A 51 -3.35 -6.11 7.09
CA ASP A 51 -3.60 -6.19 8.54
C ASP A 51 -2.30 -6.12 9.34
N ILE A 52 -1.29 -6.91 8.95
CA ILE A 52 0.02 -6.94 9.62
C ILE A 52 0.68 -5.55 9.60
N TRP A 53 0.71 -4.90 8.44
CA TRP A 53 1.34 -3.58 8.29
C TRP A 53 0.55 -2.48 9.02
N SER A 54 -0.79 -2.54 9.00
CA SER A 54 -1.64 -1.61 9.74
C SER A 54 -1.44 -1.74 11.26
N SER A 55 -1.36 -2.97 11.75
CA SER A 55 -1.07 -3.27 13.16
C SER A 55 0.33 -2.80 13.53
N GLY A 56 1.32 -3.11 12.70
CA GLY A 56 2.71 -2.70 12.89
C GLY A 56 2.87 -1.17 12.94
N ALA A 57 2.20 -0.44 12.04
CA ALA A 57 2.21 1.03 12.04
C ALA A 57 1.64 1.62 13.33
N SER A 58 0.54 1.05 13.82
CA SER A 58 -0.12 1.48 15.05
C SER A 58 0.76 1.22 16.28
N LYS A 59 1.36 0.04 16.37
CA LYS A 59 2.31 -0.31 17.43
C LYS A 59 3.55 0.59 17.41
N PHE A 60 4.15 0.79 16.23
CA PHE A 60 5.35 1.59 16.09
C PHE A 60 5.15 3.07 16.49
N ALA A 61 3.97 3.62 16.14
CA ALA A 61 3.58 4.97 16.55
C ALA A 61 3.42 5.09 18.08
N ALA A 62 3.03 4.02 18.77
CA ALA A 62 2.90 3.98 20.23
C ALA A 62 4.24 3.73 20.96
N THR A 63 5.25 3.19 20.29
CA THR A 63 6.56 2.91 20.90
C THR A 63 7.29 4.20 21.28
N SER A 64 7.90 4.23 22.48
CA SER A 64 8.54 5.42 23.06
C SER A 64 9.97 5.15 23.55
N SER A 65 10.72 4.23 22.94
CA SER A 65 12.02 3.76 23.48
C SER A 65 13.17 4.79 23.42
N GLY A 66 12.95 5.99 22.89
CA GLY A 66 13.98 7.00 22.65
C GLY A 66 15.00 6.64 21.55
N ASN A 67 15.06 5.37 21.11
CA ASN A 67 15.96 4.89 20.07
C ASN A 67 15.18 4.49 18.81
N LEU A 68 15.06 5.43 17.87
CA LEU A 68 14.28 5.24 16.64
C LEU A 68 14.80 4.09 15.78
N ILE A 69 16.12 3.94 15.62
CA ILE A 69 16.71 2.90 14.77
C ILE A 69 16.43 1.51 15.34
N ALA A 70 16.54 1.35 16.65
CA ALA A 70 16.23 0.09 17.32
C ALA A 70 14.74 -0.26 17.14
N ASP A 71 13.84 0.71 17.31
CA ASP A 71 12.41 0.49 17.12
C ASP A 71 12.05 0.11 15.68
N VAL A 72 12.65 0.78 14.70
CA VAL A 72 12.46 0.47 13.27
C VAL A 72 12.93 -0.95 12.99
N THR A 73 14.08 -1.35 13.55
CA THR A 73 14.60 -2.70 13.40
C THR A 73 13.65 -3.73 14.02
N ALA A 74 13.19 -3.48 15.25
CA ALA A 74 12.29 -4.37 15.97
C ALA A 74 10.95 -4.55 15.23
N ILE A 75 10.32 -3.45 14.78
CA ILE A 75 9.02 -3.55 14.11
C ILE A 75 9.12 -4.25 12.75
N ASN A 76 10.21 -4.03 12.01
CA ASN A 76 10.45 -4.73 10.75
C ASN A 76 10.64 -6.24 10.95
N GLN A 77 11.33 -6.64 12.01
CA GLN A 77 11.47 -8.06 12.37
C GLN A 77 10.12 -8.66 12.76
N GLU A 78 9.30 -7.95 13.54
CA GLU A 78 7.95 -8.39 13.91
C GLU A 78 7.06 -8.56 12.67
N ILE A 79 7.05 -7.59 11.75
CA ILE A 79 6.29 -7.67 10.49
C ILE A 79 6.75 -8.86 9.66
N ALA A 80 8.06 -9.06 9.52
CA ALA A 80 8.60 -10.19 8.76
C ALA A 80 8.21 -11.54 9.39
N ALA A 81 8.27 -11.65 10.72
CA ALA A 81 7.86 -12.85 11.45
C ALA A 81 6.37 -13.13 11.28
N ASN A 82 5.51 -12.12 11.49
CA ASN A 82 4.06 -12.25 11.31
C ASN A 82 3.68 -12.60 9.87
N SER A 83 4.37 -12.03 8.89
CA SER A 83 4.13 -12.33 7.47
C SER A 83 4.44 -13.80 7.17
N ARG A 84 5.57 -14.33 7.64
CA ARG A 84 5.92 -15.75 7.48
C ARG A 84 4.97 -16.69 8.20
N ALA A 85 4.45 -16.29 9.37
CA ALA A 85 3.55 -17.10 10.16
C ALA A 85 2.12 -17.15 9.60
N ARG A 86 1.66 -16.09 8.93
CA ARG A 86 0.25 -15.92 8.53
C ARG A 86 0.01 -16.07 7.02
N LEU A 87 1.03 -15.92 6.19
CA LEU A 87 0.90 -16.16 4.75
C LEU A 87 1.00 -17.65 4.44
N ALA A 88 0.06 -18.16 3.64
CA ALA A 88 0.09 -19.53 3.15
C ALA A 88 1.32 -19.81 2.26
N ASP A 89 1.74 -18.83 1.45
CA ASP A 89 2.95 -18.89 0.63
C ASP A 89 3.75 -17.59 0.77
N SER A 90 4.53 -17.50 1.84
CA SER A 90 5.37 -16.32 2.09
C SER A 90 6.50 -16.15 1.06
N ALA A 91 6.91 -17.22 0.37
CA ALA A 91 7.98 -17.16 -0.63
C ALA A 91 7.54 -16.37 -1.87
N ARG A 92 6.27 -16.49 -2.27
CA ARG A 92 5.66 -15.71 -3.36
C ARG A 92 5.73 -14.19 -3.13
N TRP A 93 5.78 -13.76 -1.87
CA TRP A 93 5.83 -12.35 -1.47
C TRP A 93 7.26 -11.81 -1.27
N SER A 94 8.30 -12.60 -1.54
CA SER A 94 9.70 -12.22 -1.32
C SER A 94 10.17 -11.04 -2.18
N THR A 95 9.81 -11.02 -3.47
CA THR A 95 10.10 -9.90 -4.37
C THR A 95 9.38 -8.63 -3.93
N TRP A 96 8.10 -8.75 -3.57
CA TRP A 96 7.32 -7.63 -3.03
C TRP A 96 7.98 -7.05 -1.77
N ALA A 97 8.37 -7.90 -0.82
CA ALA A 97 9.01 -7.47 0.42
C ALA A 97 10.34 -6.74 0.16
N THR A 98 11.11 -7.21 -0.82
CA THR A 98 12.37 -6.56 -1.23
C THR A 98 12.10 -5.18 -1.83
N SER A 99 11.14 -5.06 -2.74
CA SER A 99 10.76 -3.78 -3.36
C SER A 99 10.30 -2.75 -2.33
N VAL A 100 9.44 -3.16 -1.38
CA VAL A 100 8.96 -2.28 -0.31
C VAL A 100 10.08 -1.88 0.63
N LYS A 101 10.98 -2.80 1.01
CA LYS A 101 12.15 -2.48 1.85
C LYS A 101 13.04 -1.43 1.18
N THR A 102 13.30 -1.57 -0.12
CA THR A 102 14.10 -0.60 -0.89
C THR A 102 13.42 0.77 -0.93
N ALA A 103 12.09 0.82 -1.12
CA ALA A 103 11.34 2.08 -1.11
C ALA A 103 11.33 2.76 0.27
N LEU A 104 11.22 1.99 1.35
CA LEU A 104 11.34 2.49 2.72
C LEU A 104 12.74 3.05 3.00
N ALA A 105 13.79 2.36 2.58
CA ALA A 105 15.16 2.85 2.69
C ALA A 105 15.36 4.16 1.91
N ALA A 106 14.91 4.21 0.65
CA ALA A 106 14.98 5.43 -0.16
C ALA A 106 14.22 6.61 0.48
N THR A 107 13.08 6.34 1.12
CA THR A 107 12.32 7.36 1.86
C THR A 107 13.08 7.87 3.07
N TRP A 108 13.70 6.97 3.81
CA TRP A 108 14.55 7.27 4.95
C TRP A 108 15.74 8.15 4.56
N ASP A 109 16.45 7.79 3.48
CA ASP A 109 17.60 8.53 2.93
C ASP A 109 17.23 9.94 2.43
N ARG A 110 15.96 10.19 2.06
CA ARG A 110 15.44 11.52 1.72
C ARG A 110 15.20 12.42 2.93
N GLY A 111 15.54 11.99 4.14
CA GLY A 111 15.38 12.77 5.37
C GLY A 111 14.03 12.57 6.07
N ASN A 112 13.23 11.58 5.67
CA ASN A 112 11.99 11.20 6.38
C ASN A 112 12.27 10.21 7.52
N ASN A 113 13.34 10.45 8.27
CA ASN A 113 13.84 9.60 9.35
C ASN A 113 13.21 9.96 10.70
N THR A 114 11.90 10.19 10.71
CA THR A 114 11.14 10.46 11.94
C THR A 114 10.17 9.32 12.23
N ARG A 115 9.76 9.19 13.50
CA ARG A 115 8.79 8.16 13.90
C ARG A 115 7.46 8.33 13.15
N ASP A 116 6.97 9.56 13.05
CA ASP A 116 5.70 9.84 12.38
C ASP A 116 5.77 9.52 10.89
N ALA A 117 6.84 9.94 10.21
CA ALA A 117 7.04 9.64 8.80
C ALA A 117 7.17 8.14 8.55
N TYR A 118 7.90 7.41 9.40
CA TYR A 118 8.02 5.96 9.26
C TYR A 118 6.67 5.28 9.52
N ALA A 119 5.92 5.65 10.56
CA ALA A 119 4.57 5.15 10.79
C ALA A 119 3.63 5.44 9.62
N ALA A 120 3.73 6.63 9.01
CA ALA A 120 2.95 7.01 7.85
C ALA A 120 3.29 6.16 6.62
N THR A 121 4.57 5.93 6.32
CA THR A 121 4.98 5.01 5.23
C THR A 121 4.42 3.60 5.40
N MET A 122 4.39 3.09 6.64
CA MET A 122 3.80 1.78 6.93
C MET A 122 2.29 1.76 6.69
N ARG A 123 1.59 2.86 7.01
CA ARG A 123 0.15 3.03 6.70
C ARG A 123 -0.08 3.06 5.19
N GLU A 124 0.77 3.75 4.43
CA GLU A 124 0.68 3.74 2.96
C GLU A 124 0.80 2.33 2.39
N VAL A 125 1.76 1.54 2.89
CA VAL A 125 1.90 0.13 2.50
C VAL A 125 0.65 -0.66 2.84
N ALA A 126 0.10 -0.48 4.04
CA ALA A 126 -1.11 -1.19 4.47
C ALA A 126 -2.32 -0.83 3.58
N GLU A 127 -2.52 0.44 3.26
CA GLU A 127 -3.61 0.88 2.40
C GLU A 127 -3.43 0.46 0.95
N ALA A 128 -2.21 0.52 0.41
CA ALA A 128 -1.88 -0.02 -0.91
C ALA A 128 -2.21 -1.52 -1.00
N LEU A 129 -1.88 -2.29 0.02
CA LEU A 129 -2.23 -3.72 0.11
C LEU A 129 -3.75 -3.93 0.22
N ARG A 130 -4.48 -3.10 0.99
CA ARG A 130 -5.96 -3.15 1.02
C ARG A 130 -6.57 -2.90 -0.34
N LEU A 131 -5.99 -2.01 -1.14
CA LEU A 131 -6.45 -1.75 -2.50
C LEU A 131 -6.14 -2.94 -3.42
N ALA A 132 -4.96 -3.54 -3.31
CA ALA A 132 -4.59 -4.73 -4.08
C ALA A 132 -5.40 -5.99 -3.71
N ALA A 133 -5.98 -6.02 -2.51
CA ALA A 133 -6.84 -7.10 -2.04
C ALA A 133 -8.29 -7.03 -2.54
N ARG A 134 -8.71 -5.92 -3.17
CA ARG A 134 -10.06 -5.73 -3.73
C ARG A 134 -10.22 -6.45 -5.05
#